data_AF-A0A1G9Z7X3-F1
#
_entry.id   AF-A0A1G9Z7X3-F1
#
_cell.length_a   1.000
_cell.length_b   1.000
_cell.length_c   1.000
_cell.angle_alpha   90.00
_cell.angle_beta   90.00
_cell.angle_gamma   90.00
#
_symmetry.space_group_name_H-M   'P 1'
#
loop_
_entity.id
_entity.type
_entity.pdbx_description
1 polymer ?
#
loop_
_entity_poly.entity_id
_entity_poly.type
_entity_poly.pdbx_seq_one_letter_code
_entity_poly.pdbx_strand_id
1 'polypeptide(L)'
;MAMRIVMPVVVCALVVGACGSPQPGSPQASTAATTSGSATETVPSHSPGAQKGPVGTLDVVVEEPAERANSAVRFLRVENADGKSVVERSFRTVPAELSEYLPKGRYRVVSWIRDCGGDCRSKEDKDLDAPTRICGIRVDIREEAVAAVTVDAPAESDCAMTAGG
;
A
#
# COMPACT_ATOMS: atom_id res chain seq x y z
N MET A 1 -10.21 -48.46 18.75
CA MET A 1 -11.59 -48.12 19.16
C MET A 1 -11.97 -46.83 18.48
N ALA A 2 -13.05 -46.88 17.70
CA ALA A 2 -13.59 -45.77 16.92
C ALA A 2 -14.51 -44.91 17.78
N MET A 3 -14.60 -43.62 17.50
CA MET A 3 -15.85 -42.90 17.69
C MET A 3 -15.97 -41.77 16.65
N ARG A 4 -16.85 -42.03 15.68
CA ARG A 4 -17.38 -41.07 14.71
C ARG A 4 -18.49 -40.28 15.41
N ILE A 5 -18.52 -38.96 15.25
CA ILE A 5 -19.68 -38.14 15.60
C ILE A 5 -20.30 -37.63 14.30
N VAL A 6 -21.60 -37.85 14.22
CA VAL A 6 -22.49 -37.69 13.06
C VAL A 6 -23.23 -36.34 13.17
N MET A 7 -23.55 -35.79 12.00
CA MET A 7 -24.37 -34.60 11.68
C MET A 7 -25.65 -34.42 12.53
N PRO A 8 -26.29 -33.23 12.46
CA PRO A 8 -27.41 -33.12 11.52
C PRO A 8 -27.42 -31.84 10.68
N VAL A 9 -27.79 -32.06 9.42
CA VAL A 9 -28.25 -31.12 8.41
C VAL A 9 -29.61 -30.54 8.82
N VAL A 10 -29.79 -29.22 8.70
CA VAL A 10 -31.12 -28.60 8.71
C VAL A 10 -31.34 -27.93 7.36
N VAL A 11 -32.18 -28.58 6.55
CA VAL A 11 -32.84 -28.04 5.37
C VAL A 11 -34.25 -27.63 5.82
N CYS A 12 -34.66 -26.40 5.55
CA CYS A 12 -36.07 -26.05 5.48
C CYS A 12 -36.28 -25.12 4.28
N ALA A 13 -37.13 -25.59 3.37
CA ALA A 13 -37.48 -24.96 2.11
C ALA A 13 -38.85 -24.25 2.19
N LEU A 14 -39.01 -23.26 1.31
CA LEU A 14 -40.21 -22.90 0.52
C LEU A 14 -41.52 -22.48 1.20
N VAL A 15 -41.95 -21.23 0.93
CA VAL A 15 -43.32 -20.78 0.50
C VAL A 15 -43.12 -19.40 -0.20
N VAL A 16 -43.25 -19.19 -1.53
CA VAL A 16 -44.41 -19.11 -2.47
C VAL A 16 -45.39 -17.93 -2.26
N GLY A 17 -45.48 -17.03 -3.26
CA GLY A 17 -46.59 -16.11 -3.54
C GLY A 17 -46.36 -14.65 -3.08
N ALA A 18 -46.72 -13.58 -3.80
CA ALA A 18 -47.55 -13.40 -4.99
C ALA A 18 -47.28 -12.01 -5.62
N CYS A 19 -47.62 -11.87 -6.92
CA CYS A 19 -47.66 -10.62 -7.69
C CYS A 19 -48.66 -9.59 -7.13
N GLY A 20 -48.35 -8.30 -7.26
CA GLY A 20 -49.33 -7.21 -7.12
C GLY A 20 -48.73 -5.79 -7.12
N SER A 21 -48.65 -5.16 -8.29
CA SER A 21 -48.57 -3.70 -8.47
C SER A 21 -50.01 -3.14 -8.65
N PRO A 22 -50.29 -1.82 -8.74
CA PRO A 22 -49.58 -0.59 -8.34
C PRO A 22 -50.48 0.39 -7.52
N GLN A 23 -49.95 1.50 -7.00
CA GLN A 23 -50.76 2.66 -6.60
C GLN A 23 -50.06 3.99 -6.95
N PRO A 24 -50.67 4.88 -7.76
CA PRO A 24 -50.17 6.23 -8.01
C PRO A 24 -50.92 7.28 -7.18
N GLY A 25 -50.21 8.27 -6.65
CA GLY A 25 -50.77 9.42 -5.94
C GLY A 25 -49.70 10.43 -5.52
N SER A 26 -49.57 11.49 -6.32
CA SER A 26 -48.65 12.65 -6.26
C SER A 26 -48.81 13.55 -5.00
N PRO A 27 -48.23 14.77 -4.95
CA PRO A 27 -46.82 15.17 -4.90
C PRO A 27 -46.51 16.01 -3.62
N GLN A 28 -45.29 15.98 -3.09
CA GLN A 28 -44.80 17.07 -2.24
C GLN A 28 -43.49 17.61 -2.81
N ALA A 29 -43.60 18.74 -3.48
CA ALA A 29 -42.49 19.65 -3.69
C ALA A 29 -42.23 20.39 -2.37
N SER A 30 -40.99 20.33 -1.89
CA SER A 30 -40.42 21.39 -1.05
C SER A 30 -38.97 21.59 -1.46
N THR A 31 -38.70 22.84 -1.79
CA THR A 31 -37.59 23.32 -2.60
C THR A 31 -36.40 23.70 -1.72
N ALA A 32 -35.21 23.38 -2.24
CA ALA A 32 -33.91 24.04 -2.04
C ALA A 32 -33.27 24.09 -0.64
N ALA A 33 -32.03 23.59 -0.55
CA ALA A 33 -30.86 24.47 -0.49
C ALA A 33 -29.54 23.71 -0.73
N THR A 34 -28.75 24.29 -1.64
CA THR A 34 -27.27 24.31 -1.67
C THR A 34 -26.52 23.01 -2.01
N THR A 35 -26.35 22.87 -3.32
CA THR A 35 -25.05 22.79 -4.02
C THR A 35 -23.85 22.27 -3.22
N SER A 36 -23.38 21.11 -3.68
CA SER A 36 -21.99 20.72 -3.87
C SER A 36 -20.95 21.62 -3.21
N GLY A 37 -20.46 21.13 -2.09
CA GLY A 37 -19.17 21.48 -1.53
C GLY A 37 -18.58 20.27 -0.85
N SER A 38 -18.61 19.09 -1.51
CA SER A 38 -17.59 18.08 -1.20
C SER A 38 -16.28 18.73 -1.59
N ALA A 39 -15.64 19.38 -0.62
CA ALA A 39 -14.22 19.53 -0.62
C ALA A 39 -13.68 18.10 -0.69
N THR A 40 -13.51 17.60 -1.92
CA THR A 40 -12.50 16.60 -2.20
C THR A 40 -11.21 17.31 -1.85
N GLU A 41 -10.84 17.24 -0.57
CA GLU A 41 -9.48 17.44 -0.12
C GLU A 41 -8.66 16.56 -1.05
N THR A 42 -8.02 17.21 -2.01
CA THR A 42 -7.28 16.54 -3.07
C THR A 42 -6.04 16.03 -2.36
N VAL A 43 -6.14 14.81 -1.80
CA VAL A 43 -4.97 14.06 -1.35
C VAL A 43 -4.03 14.07 -2.56
N PRO A 44 -2.80 14.62 -2.44
CA PRO A 44 -1.88 14.61 -3.55
C PRO A 44 -1.64 13.15 -3.93
N SER A 45 -2.19 12.71 -5.07
CA SER A 45 -1.92 11.38 -5.60
C SER A 45 -0.46 11.35 -6.02
N HIS A 46 0.33 10.54 -5.33
CA HIS A 46 1.66 10.15 -5.76
C HIS A 46 1.60 9.66 -7.21
N SER A 47 2.16 10.46 -8.13
CA SER A 47 2.04 10.26 -9.57
C SER A 47 3.44 10.32 -10.18
N PRO A 48 4.25 9.25 -10.05
CA PRO A 48 5.54 9.15 -10.71
C PRO A 48 5.37 9.25 -12.22
N GLY A 49 6.15 10.12 -12.86
CA GLY A 49 6.16 10.28 -14.31
C GLY A 49 7.47 9.77 -14.91
N ALA A 50 7.40 9.26 -16.15
CA ALA A 50 8.60 9.01 -16.93
C ALA A 50 9.28 10.34 -17.30
N GLN A 51 10.61 10.38 -17.21
CA GLN A 51 11.40 11.52 -17.65
C GLN A 51 12.09 11.21 -18.98
N LYS A 52 12.09 12.17 -19.90
CA LYS A 52 12.82 12.07 -21.18
C LYS A 52 14.34 12.11 -20.96
N GLY A 53 15.10 11.25 -21.62
CA GLY A 53 16.56 11.18 -21.50
C GLY A 53 17.10 9.78 -21.10
N PRO A 54 18.41 9.64 -20.79
CA PRO A 54 19.05 8.35 -20.54
C PRO A 54 18.75 7.78 -19.14
N VAL A 55 17.62 8.17 -18.54
CA VAL A 55 17.20 7.82 -17.19
C VAL A 55 15.80 7.22 -17.23
N GLY A 56 15.51 6.34 -16.27
CA GLY A 56 14.16 5.92 -15.93
C GLY A 56 13.77 6.45 -14.56
N THR A 57 12.49 6.28 -14.23
CA THR A 57 11.96 6.60 -12.90
C THR A 57 11.77 5.30 -12.14
N LEU A 58 12.40 5.20 -10.96
CA LEU A 58 12.06 4.19 -9.98
C LEU A 58 10.99 4.78 -9.05
N ASP A 59 9.86 4.11 -8.99
CA ASP A 59 8.79 4.42 -8.06
C ASP A 59 8.66 3.28 -7.03
N VAL A 60 8.71 3.60 -5.74
CA VAL A 60 8.56 2.61 -4.66
C VAL A 60 7.50 3.09 -3.68
N VAL A 61 6.50 2.24 -3.44
CA VAL A 61 5.45 2.47 -2.44
C VAL A 61 5.49 1.34 -1.42
N VAL A 62 5.65 1.70 -0.15
CA VAL A 62 5.58 0.75 0.97
C VAL A 62 4.23 0.92 1.66
N GLU A 63 3.41 -0.11 1.52
CA GLU A 63 2.10 -0.21 2.13
C GLU A 63 2.20 -0.96 3.47
N GLU A 64 1.63 -0.37 4.51
CA GLU A 64 1.65 -0.87 5.87
C GLU A 64 0.30 -0.62 6.51
N PRO A 65 -0.15 -1.47 7.44
CA PRO A 65 -1.33 -1.18 8.25
C PRO A 65 -1.18 0.15 8.99
N ALA A 66 -2.25 0.96 9.02
CA ALA A 66 -2.24 2.31 9.59
C ALA A 66 -1.85 2.33 11.08
N GLU A 67 -2.17 1.28 11.84
CA GLU A 67 -1.77 1.13 13.25
C GLU A 67 -0.26 1.14 13.45
N ARG A 68 0.54 0.81 12.42
CA ARG A 68 2.00 0.79 12.49
C ARG A 68 2.62 2.12 12.10
N ALA A 69 1.86 3.10 11.61
CA ALA A 69 2.42 4.34 11.08
C ALA A 69 3.30 5.08 12.10
N ASN A 70 2.93 5.02 13.38
CA ASN A 70 3.65 5.72 14.44
C ASN A 70 4.66 4.86 15.19
N SER A 71 4.60 3.52 15.08
CA SER A 71 5.39 2.59 15.91
C SER A 71 6.65 2.04 15.26
N ALA A 72 6.88 2.33 13.98
CA ALA A 72 8.10 1.97 13.26
C ALA A 72 8.59 3.07 12.31
N VAL A 73 9.88 3.07 12.00
CA VAL A 73 10.46 3.87 10.90
C VAL A 73 10.76 2.94 9.74
N ARG A 74 10.34 3.33 8.53
CA ARG A 74 10.58 2.57 7.31
C ARG A 74 11.85 3.08 6.66
N PHE A 75 12.66 2.16 6.16
CA PHE A 75 13.89 2.49 5.45
C PHE A 75 13.84 1.86 4.07
N LEU A 76 14.25 2.63 3.07
CA LEU A 76 14.42 2.18 1.70
C LEU A 76 15.85 2.42 1.28
N ARG A 77 16.46 1.41 0.66
CA ARG A 77 17.75 1.49 0.01
C ARG A 77 17.66 0.97 -1.41
N VAL A 78 18.28 1.69 -2.33
CA VAL A 78 18.46 1.26 -3.71
C VAL A 78 19.94 1.00 -3.92
N GLU A 79 20.26 -0.23 -4.30
CA GLU A 79 21.62 -0.69 -4.59
C GLU A 79 21.79 -0.80 -6.11
N ASN A 80 22.91 -0.35 -6.64
CA ASN A 80 23.28 -0.60 -8.03
C ASN A 80 23.72 -2.08 -8.23
N ALA A 81 24.09 -2.45 -9.46
CA ALA A 81 24.54 -3.80 -9.78
C ALA A 81 25.79 -4.27 -9.00
N ASP A 82 26.60 -3.35 -8.48
CA ASP A 82 27.79 -3.64 -7.67
C ASP A 82 27.47 -3.79 -6.17
N GLY A 83 26.20 -3.63 -5.79
CA GLY A 83 25.75 -3.63 -4.39
C GLY A 83 26.01 -2.32 -3.65
N LYS A 84 26.41 -1.25 -4.35
CA LYS A 84 26.61 0.08 -3.77
C LYS A 84 25.26 0.78 -3.58
N SER A 85 25.02 1.30 -2.38
CA SER A 85 23.88 2.19 -2.11
C SER A 85 23.99 3.46 -2.96
N VAL A 86 23.00 3.68 -3.83
CA VAL A 86 22.85 4.90 -4.63
C VAL A 86 21.78 5.83 -4.07
N VAL A 87 20.80 5.26 -3.36
CA VAL A 87 19.76 6.00 -2.63
C VAL A 87 19.52 5.29 -1.30
N GLU A 88 19.42 6.04 -0.21
CA GLU A 88 19.00 5.54 1.09
C GLU A 88 18.15 6.60 1.79
N ARG A 89 16.94 6.24 2.22
CA ARG A 89 15.94 7.15 2.80
C ARG A 89 15.18 6.49 3.94
N SER A 90 14.78 7.30 4.91
CA SER A 90 13.92 6.91 6.02
C SER A 90 12.58 7.64 5.95
N PHE A 91 11.49 6.94 6.29
CA PHE A 91 10.13 7.47 6.27
C PHE A 91 9.45 7.18 7.62
N ARG A 92 8.82 8.21 8.18
CA ARG A 92 8.07 8.16 9.45
C ARG A 92 6.56 8.25 9.23
N THR A 93 6.12 8.13 7.99
CA THR A 93 4.73 8.19 7.54
C THR A 93 4.38 6.91 6.79
N VAL A 94 3.08 6.65 6.67
CA VAL A 94 2.53 5.56 5.87
C VAL A 94 1.47 6.14 4.93
N PRO A 95 1.48 5.80 3.63
CA PRO A 95 2.52 5.00 2.95
C PRO A 95 3.88 5.71 2.94
N ALA A 96 4.95 4.95 2.73
CA ALA A 96 6.27 5.50 2.43
C ALA A 96 6.49 5.44 0.93
N GLU A 97 6.72 6.60 0.32
CA GLU A 97 6.76 6.78 -1.13
C GLU A 97 8.13 7.35 -1.55
N LEU A 98 8.75 6.74 -2.55
CA LEU A 98 10.04 7.15 -3.11
C LEU A 98 9.95 7.18 -4.64
N SER A 99 10.18 8.35 -5.22
CA SER A 99 10.35 8.52 -6.67
C SER A 99 11.74 9.06 -6.97
N GLU A 100 12.54 8.29 -7.69
CA GLU A 100 13.94 8.65 -8.00
C GLU A 100 14.26 8.44 -9.48
N TYR A 101 15.04 9.36 -10.04
CA TYR A 101 15.54 9.25 -11.41
C TYR A 101 16.90 8.56 -11.41
N LEU A 102 16.96 7.41 -12.06
CA LEU A 102 18.16 6.57 -12.08
C LEU A 102 18.56 6.26 -13.54
N PRO A 103 19.87 6.17 -13.83
CA PRO A 103 20.33 5.66 -15.12
C PRO A 103 19.70 4.30 -15.44
N LYS A 104 19.57 3.98 -16.73
CA LYS A 104 19.15 2.61 -17.11
C LYS A 104 20.09 1.57 -16.50
N GLY A 105 19.53 0.49 -16.00
CA GLY A 105 20.32 -0.57 -15.39
C GLY A 105 19.54 -1.47 -14.44
N ARG A 106 20.29 -2.41 -13.86
CA ARG A 106 19.78 -3.32 -12.83
C ARG A 106 20.03 -2.73 -11.45
N TYR A 107 18.99 -2.76 -10.64
CA TYR A 107 19.03 -2.30 -9.27
C TYR A 107 18.42 -3.35 -8.35
N ARG A 108 18.75 -3.23 -7.06
CA ARG A 108 18.09 -3.97 -6.00
C ARG A 108 17.48 -2.96 -5.04
N VAL A 109 16.16 -3.03 -4.88
CA VAL A 109 15.44 -2.28 -3.85
C VAL A 109 15.43 -3.13 -2.60
N VAL A 110 15.80 -2.55 -1.46
CA VAL A 110 15.77 -3.17 -0.15
C VAL A 110 14.95 -2.28 0.77
N SER A 111 13.94 -2.87 1.40
CA SER A 111 13.13 -2.23 2.44
C SER A 111 13.36 -2.93 3.76
N TRP A 112 13.39 -2.19 4.84
CA TRP A 112 13.31 -2.74 6.19
C TRP A 112 12.63 -1.75 7.10
N ILE A 113 12.22 -2.21 8.28
CA ILE A 113 11.70 -1.34 9.32
C ILE A 113 12.60 -1.41 10.55
N ARG A 114 12.50 -0.38 11.38
CA ARG A 114 13.04 -0.40 12.74
C ARG A 114 11.95 0.11 13.67
N ASP A 115 11.55 -0.74 14.62
CA ASP A 115 10.54 -0.38 15.60
C ASP A 115 11.08 0.70 16.56
N CYS A 116 10.18 1.55 17.06
CA CYS A 116 10.53 2.60 18.03
C CYS A 116 9.78 2.46 19.37
N GLY A 117 8.92 1.46 19.49
CA GLY A 117 8.18 1.13 20.72
C GLY A 117 7.18 2.19 21.20
N GLY A 118 6.79 3.14 20.33
CA GLY A 118 5.97 4.30 20.74
C GLY A 118 5.97 5.38 19.68
N ASP A 119 6.15 6.64 20.07
CA ASP A 119 6.21 7.77 19.13
C ASP A 119 7.55 7.82 18.37
N CYS A 120 7.52 7.40 17.10
CA CYS A 120 8.70 7.47 16.23
C CYS A 120 9.11 8.89 15.85
N ARG A 121 8.30 9.94 16.04
CA ARG A 121 8.70 11.31 15.62
C ARG A 121 9.83 11.89 16.46
N SER A 122 9.94 11.47 17.71
CA SER A 122 10.92 11.98 18.67
C SER A 122 12.23 11.17 18.74
N LYS A 123 12.33 10.06 18.01
CA LYS A 123 13.48 9.12 18.04
C LYS A 123 14.48 9.39 16.93
N GLU A 124 15.76 9.50 17.28
CA GLU A 124 16.85 9.50 16.29
C GLU A 124 17.11 8.08 15.79
N ASP A 125 17.72 7.95 14.61
CA ASP A 125 17.93 6.63 13.98
C ASP A 125 18.81 5.70 14.83
N LYS A 126 19.71 6.24 15.66
CA LYS A 126 20.51 5.45 16.60
C LYS A 126 19.69 4.81 17.73
N ASP A 127 18.52 5.35 18.03
CA ASP A 127 17.68 4.94 19.16
C ASP A 127 16.52 4.01 18.74
N LEU A 128 16.51 3.58 17.47
CA LEU A 128 15.55 2.62 16.94
C LEU A 128 16.04 1.19 17.18
N ASP A 129 15.12 0.23 17.20
CA ASP A 129 15.45 -1.19 17.36
C ASP A 129 16.26 -1.74 16.17
N ALA A 130 16.72 -2.99 16.26
CA ALA A 130 17.42 -3.63 15.15
C ALA A 130 16.52 -3.70 13.89
N PRO A 131 17.09 -3.72 12.67
CA PRO A 131 16.34 -3.93 11.44
C PRO A 131 15.51 -5.21 11.48
N THR A 132 14.22 -5.09 11.18
CA THR A 132 13.29 -6.22 11.03
C THR A 132 12.55 -6.11 9.69
N ARG A 133 11.84 -7.18 9.31
CA ARG A 133 11.05 -7.27 8.06
C ARG A 133 11.81 -6.77 6.83
N ILE A 134 13.02 -7.33 6.64
CA ILE A 134 13.90 -6.96 5.54
C ILE A 134 13.41 -7.64 4.27
N CYS A 135 13.02 -6.84 3.29
CA CYS A 135 12.63 -7.30 1.96
C CYS A 135 13.53 -6.75 0.88
N GLY A 136 13.67 -7.50 -0.21
CA GLY A 136 14.34 -6.96 -1.38
C GLY A 136 13.93 -7.63 -2.67
N ILE A 137 13.86 -6.81 -3.73
CA ILE A 137 13.52 -7.23 -5.08
C ILE A 137 14.53 -6.64 -6.06
N ARG A 138 14.77 -7.35 -7.15
CA ARG A 138 15.56 -6.83 -8.28
C ARG A 138 14.62 -6.16 -9.27
N VAL A 139 15.05 -5.02 -9.79
CA VAL A 139 14.30 -4.23 -10.76
C VAL A 139 15.21 -3.85 -11.91
N ASP A 140 14.66 -3.84 -13.11
CA ASP A 140 15.31 -3.34 -14.32
C ASP A 140 14.71 -1.96 -14.64
N ILE A 141 15.53 -0.91 -14.56
CA ILE A 141 15.13 0.45 -14.95
C ILE A 141 15.46 0.64 -16.41
N ARG A 142 14.44 1.01 -17.19
CA ARG A 142 14.56 1.35 -18.62
C ARG A 142 14.52 2.87 -18.81
N GLU A 143 15.12 3.34 -19.90
CA GLU A 143 15.05 4.76 -20.28
C GLU A 143 13.61 5.17 -20.53
N GLU A 144 13.24 6.38 -20.08
CA GLU A 144 11.94 6.99 -20.32
C GLU A 144 10.74 6.12 -19.86
N ALA A 145 10.97 5.26 -18.87
CA ALA A 145 9.96 4.37 -18.30
C ALA A 145 9.89 4.52 -16.78
N VAL A 146 8.75 4.11 -16.20
CA VAL A 146 8.57 4.00 -14.76
C VAL A 146 8.68 2.51 -14.38
N ALA A 147 9.60 2.18 -13.50
CA ALA A 147 9.66 0.90 -12.82
C ALA A 147 9.01 1.06 -11.44
N ALA A 148 7.84 0.46 -11.25
CA ALA A 148 7.09 0.52 -10.00
C ALA A 148 7.43 -0.67 -9.10
N VAL A 149 7.59 -0.42 -7.80
CA VAL A 149 7.79 -1.44 -6.77
C VAL A 149 6.79 -1.19 -5.65
N THR A 150 5.94 -2.17 -5.38
CA THR A 150 5.07 -2.17 -4.20
C THR A 150 5.66 -3.10 -3.16
N VAL A 151 5.70 -2.66 -1.92
CA VAL A 151 6.09 -3.46 -0.76
C VAL A 151 4.87 -3.64 0.12
N ASP A 152 4.34 -4.86 0.15
CA ASP A 152 3.25 -5.28 1.03
C ASP A 152 3.84 -5.87 2.30
N ALA A 153 3.66 -5.23 3.45
CA ALA A 153 4.18 -5.73 4.72
C ALA A 153 3.03 -6.17 5.66
N PRO A 154 2.44 -7.36 5.45
CA PRO A 154 1.43 -7.89 6.35
C PRO A 154 1.98 -8.06 7.75
N ALA A 155 1.08 -8.07 8.74
CA ALA A 155 1.46 -7.81 10.11
C ALA A 155 2.44 -8.85 10.72
N GLU A 156 2.51 -10.06 10.17
CA GLU A 156 2.92 -11.25 10.92
C GLU A 156 4.28 -11.86 10.55
N SER A 157 4.81 -11.86 9.31
CA SER A 157 6.20 -12.36 9.12
C SER A 157 6.87 -12.16 7.78
N ASP A 158 6.17 -11.95 6.68
CA ASP A 158 6.82 -11.89 5.37
C ASP A 158 6.33 -10.66 4.62
N CYS A 159 7.21 -9.67 4.43
CA CYS A 159 6.92 -8.63 3.45
C CYS A 159 7.04 -9.24 2.05
N ALA A 160 6.10 -8.92 1.18
CA ALA A 160 6.13 -9.26 -0.22
C ALA A 160 6.50 -8.00 -1.01
N MET A 161 7.32 -8.18 -2.04
CA MET A 161 7.62 -7.11 -2.98
C MET A 161 7.19 -7.53 -4.37
N THR A 162 6.49 -6.63 -5.04
CA THR A 162 6.08 -6.81 -6.43
C THR A 162 6.68 -5.70 -7.26
N ALA A 163 7.33 -6.04 -8.37
CA ALA A 163 7.83 -5.07 -9.34
C ALA A 163 6.95 -5.12 -10.60
N GLY A 164 6.60 -3.94 -11.13
CA GLY A 164 5.88 -3.76 -12.38
C GLY A 164 6.61 -2.76 -13.27
N GLY A 165 6.59 -2.99 -14.59
CA GLY A 165 7.22 -2.13 -15.59
C GLY A 165 7.19 -2.71 -16.99
#